data_AF-A0A7S2ZID4-F1
#
_entry.id   AF-A0A7S2ZID4-F1
#
_cell.length_a   1.000
_cell.length_b   1.000
_cell.length_c   1.000
_cell.angle_alpha   90.00
_cell.angle_beta   90.00
_cell.angle_gamma   90.00
#
_symmetry.space_group_name_H-M   'P 1'
#
loop_
_entity.id
_entity.type
_entity.pdbx_description
1 polymer ?
#
loop_
_entity_poly.entity_id
_entity_poly.type
_entity_poly.pdbx_seq_one_letter_code
_entity_poly.pdbx_strand_id
1 'polypeptide(L)'
;MCAFVSSAGVSLRRSSSVCSKGFVGSPAVFVKKTSSRAVVRRGLFSSAAEPEVTDKVYFDITIGGKPTGRVTFGLFRDVVPKTVDNFVKLSTGEEGYGYKGSMFHRVIPSFMIQGGDFTNFNGTGGKSIYGRTFEDENFELKHVAPGFLSMANAGPNTNGSQFFVTTVPTPHLDGRHVVSWKIRAP
;
A
#
# COMPACT_ATOMS: atom_id res chain seq x y z
N MET A 1 0.75 -6.96 -26.26
CA MET A 1 0.33 -5.55 -26.06
C MET A 1 0.94 -5.08 -24.75
N CYS A 2 1.78 -4.04 -24.77
CA CYS A 2 2.43 -3.52 -23.56
C CYS A 2 1.57 -2.41 -22.93
N ALA A 3 1.42 -2.46 -21.61
CA ALA A 3 0.76 -1.43 -20.81
C ALA A 3 1.80 -0.50 -20.18
N PHE A 4 1.60 0.81 -20.27
CA PHE A 4 2.50 1.85 -19.79
C PHE A 4 1.82 2.70 -18.72
N VAL A 5 2.62 3.17 -17.77
CA VAL A 5 2.22 4.18 -16.78
C VAL A 5 2.44 5.55 -17.40
N SER A 6 1.37 6.14 -17.94
CA SER A 6 1.42 7.45 -18.59
C SER A 6 1.62 8.59 -17.58
N SER A 7 1.04 8.45 -16.39
CA SER A 7 1.22 9.36 -15.27
C SER A 7 1.17 8.57 -13.96
N ALA A 8 1.90 9.06 -12.96
CA ALA A 8 1.84 8.57 -11.60
C ALA A 8 1.84 9.78 -10.66
N GLY A 9 1.13 9.68 -9.53
CA GLY A 9 1.07 10.76 -8.57
C GLY A 9 0.34 10.39 -7.29
N VAL A 10 0.35 11.29 -6.32
CA VAL A 10 -0.28 11.11 -5.00
C VAL A 10 -1.58 11.90 -4.94
N SER A 11 -2.63 11.30 -4.38
CA SER A 11 -3.88 11.98 -4.04
C SER A 11 -3.98 12.10 -2.53
N LEU A 12 -3.56 13.26 -1.99
CA LEU A 12 -3.71 13.57 -0.57
C LEU A 12 -5.19 13.77 -0.24
N ARG A 13 -5.68 13.13 0.83
CA ARG A 13 -6.91 13.61 1.48
C ARG A 13 -6.62 15.00 2.04
N ARG A 14 -7.36 16.03 1.61
CA ARG A 14 -7.55 17.21 2.47
C ARG A 14 -8.31 16.72 3.70
N SER A 15 -7.61 16.55 4.82
CA SER A 15 -8.28 16.41 6.11
C SER A 15 -8.95 17.74 6.41
N SER A 16 -10.27 17.80 6.23
CA SER A 16 -11.09 18.93 6.64
C SER A 16 -11.24 18.92 8.16
N SER A 17 -11.01 20.10 8.75
CA SER A 17 -11.33 20.57 10.10
C SER A 17 -10.52 20.04 11.27
N VAL A 18 -9.52 20.85 11.64
CA VAL A 18 -9.38 21.38 12.99
C VAL A 18 -10.77 21.85 13.48
N CYS A 19 -11.30 21.26 14.54
CA CYS A 19 -12.36 21.86 15.34
C CYS A 19 -11.90 21.87 16.79
N SER A 20 -11.18 22.92 17.14
CA SER A 20 -10.93 23.34 18.50
C SER A 20 -12.25 23.86 19.10
N LYS A 21 -12.71 23.21 20.17
CA LYS A 21 -13.60 23.85 21.14
C LYS A 21 -13.11 23.51 22.54
N GLY A 22 -12.42 24.47 23.15
CA GLY A 22 -12.41 24.59 24.60
C GLY A 22 -13.74 25.18 25.06
N PHE A 23 -14.28 24.67 26.16
CA PHE A 23 -15.15 25.45 27.05
C PHE A 23 -15.10 24.90 28.48
N VAL A 24 -14.96 25.86 29.39
CA VAL A 24 -14.80 25.94 30.84
C VAL A 24 -15.60 24.99 31.78
N GLY A 25 -14.91 24.43 32.79
CA GLY A 25 -15.09 24.71 34.24
C GLY A 25 -16.36 24.33 35.05
N SER A 26 -16.24 23.26 35.87
CA SER A 26 -16.65 23.07 37.31
C SER A 26 -18.13 23.01 37.77
N PRO A 27 -18.45 22.48 39.00
CA PRO A 27 -17.82 21.42 39.80
C PRO A 27 -18.79 20.39 40.46
N ALA A 28 -18.19 19.30 41.00
CA ALA A 28 -18.57 18.48 42.17
C ALA A 28 -19.89 17.65 42.21
N VAL A 29 -19.78 16.35 42.53
CA VAL A 29 -20.07 15.74 43.85
C VAL A 29 -20.01 14.20 43.77
N PHE A 30 -19.51 13.64 44.87
CA PHE A 30 -19.14 12.26 45.20
C PHE A 30 -20.34 11.35 45.55
N VAL A 31 -20.37 10.10 45.06
CA VAL A 31 -20.99 8.95 45.78
C VAL A 31 -20.25 7.64 45.44
N LYS A 32 -19.75 6.96 46.49
CA LYS A 32 -19.24 5.58 46.46
C LYS A 32 -20.40 4.57 46.41
N LYS A 33 -20.29 3.49 45.64
CA LYS A 33 -20.89 2.20 46.03
C LYS A 33 -20.15 1.00 45.44
N THR A 34 -20.06 0.00 46.30
CA THR A 34 -19.22 -1.19 46.33
C THR A 34 -19.81 -2.40 45.58
N SER A 35 -18.90 -3.26 45.10
CA SER A 35 -19.01 -4.74 45.03
C SER A 35 -20.15 -5.37 44.22
N SER A 36 -19.82 -6.06 43.13
CA SER A 36 -19.70 -7.54 43.13
C SER A 36 -19.61 -8.13 41.71
N ARG A 37 -18.44 -8.71 41.41
CA ARG A 37 -18.16 -9.91 40.60
C ARG A 37 -19.20 -10.34 39.54
N ALA A 38 -18.87 -10.08 38.27
CA ALA A 38 -19.26 -10.92 37.13
C ALA A 38 -18.14 -10.87 36.09
N VAL A 39 -17.17 -11.79 36.20
CA VAL A 39 -16.11 -11.96 35.20
C VAL A 39 -16.70 -12.80 34.07
N VAL A 40 -17.39 -12.16 33.13
CA VAL A 40 -17.63 -12.74 31.82
C VAL A 40 -16.39 -12.42 30.99
N ARG A 41 -15.43 -13.35 30.96
CA ARG A 41 -14.36 -13.36 29.96
C ARG A 41 -15.00 -13.67 28.59
N ARG A 42 -15.68 -12.68 28.01
CA ARG A 42 -15.88 -12.64 26.56
C ARG A 42 -14.50 -12.39 25.97
N GLY A 43 -13.92 -13.44 25.41
CA GLY A 43 -12.76 -13.32 24.54
C GLY A 43 -13.05 -12.22 23.53
N LEU A 44 -12.23 -11.17 23.56
CA LEU A 44 -12.12 -10.20 22.50
C LEU A 44 -11.62 -10.98 21.28
N PHE A 45 -12.54 -11.50 20.48
CA PHE A 45 -12.26 -11.75 19.09
C PHE A 45 -11.98 -10.38 18.49
N SER A 46 -10.70 -10.06 18.36
CA SER A 46 -10.24 -8.94 17.55
C SER A 46 -10.69 -9.25 16.12
N SER A 47 -11.77 -8.62 15.68
CA SER A 47 -12.07 -8.49 14.26
C SER A 47 -10.82 -7.89 13.64
N ALA A 48 -10.10 -8.66 12.81
CA ALA A 48 -8.96 -8.17 12.06
C ALA A 48 -9.45 -7.00 11.20
N ALA A 49 -9.34 -5.79 11.73
CA ALA A 49 -9.66 -4.57 11.02
C ALA A 49 -8.72 -4.50 9.82
N GLU A 50 -9.26 -4.30 8.62
CA GLU A 50 -8.41 -4.00 7.47
C GLU A 50 -7.56 -2.77 7.84
N PRO A 51 -6.25 -2.77 7.55
CA PRO A 51 -5.40 -1.64 7.87
C PRO A 51 -5.96 -0.36 7.24
N GLU A 52 -5.92 0.74 7.99
CA GLU A 52 -6.45 2.02 7.55
C GLU A 52 -5.63 2.57 6.38
N VAL A 53 -6.33 3.10 5.36
CA VAL A 53 -5.69 3.69 4.18
C VAL A 53 -5.24 5.13 4.52
N THR A 54 -3.94 5.32 4.71
CA THR A 54 -3.30 6.59 5.05
C THR A 54 -3.06 7.47 3.83
N ASP A 55 -2.48 6.90 2.78
CA ASP A 55 -2.08 7.60 1.56
C ASP A 55 -2.84 7.04 0.34
N LYS A 56 -2.79 7.74 -0.78
CA LYS A 56 -3.28 7.22 -2.05
C LYS A 56 -2.35 7.60 -3.19
N VAL A 57 -2.04 6.63 -4.04
CA VAL A 57 -1.30 6.84 -5.28
C VAL A 57 -2.19 6.47 -6.45
N TYR A 58 -2.09 7.15 -7.58
CA TYR A 58 -2.79 6.78 -8.79
C TYR A 58 -1.83 6.58 -9.96
N PHE A 59 -2.17 5.66 -10.85
CA PHE A 59 -1.53 5.47 -12.16
C PHE A 59 -2.55 5.65 -13.27
N ASP A 60 -2.25 6.53 -14.23
CA ASP A 60 -2.99 6.60 -15.49
C ASP A 60 -2.33 5.64 -16.49
N ILE A 61 -3.07 4.59 -16.88
CA ILE A 61 -2.54 3.49 -17.70
C ILE A 61 -2.89 3.72 -19.17
N THR A 62 -1.90 3.55 -20.05
CA THR A 62 -2.09 3.51 -21.51
C THR A 62 -1.72 2.13 -22.05
N ILE A 63 -2.51 1.62 -23.01
CA ILE A 63 -2.24 0.35 -23.70
C ILE A 63 -2.14 0.66 -25.18
N GLY A 64 -0.99 0.37 -25.79
CA GLY A 64 -0.74 0.70 -27.20
C GLY A 64 -0.93 2.20 -27.51
N GLY A 65 -0.55 3.07 -26.57
CA GLY A 65 -0.69 4.53 -26.68
C GLY A 65 -2.10 5.06 -26.39
N LYS A 66 -3.09 4.20 -26.14
CA LYS A 66 -4.47 4.62 -25.82
C LYS A 66 -4.71 4.65 -24.32
N PRO A 67 -5.24 5.75 -23.75
CA PRO A 67 -5.58 5.79 -22.33
C PRO A 67 -6.68 4.77 -22.02
N THR A 68 -6.44 3.89 -21.05
CA THR A 68 -7.34 2.78 -20.69
C THR A 68 -8.06 3.05 -19.36
N GLY A 69 -7.46 3.85 -18.48
CA GLY A 69 -8.10 4.27 -17.24
C GLY A 69 -7.10 4.66 -16.15
N ARG A 70 -7.66 5.11 -15.02
CA ARG A 70 -6.93 5.43 -13.80
C ARG A 70 -7.10 4.33 -12.77
N VAL A 71 -5.99 3.84 -12.21
CA VAL A 71 -5.99 2.91 -11.09
C VAL A 71 -5.53 3.66 -9.85
N THR A 72 -6.28 3.57 -8.75
CA THR A 72 -5.91 4.20 -7.47
C THR A 72 -5.56 3.11 -6.46
N PHE A 73 -4.39 3.24 -5.84
CA PHE A 73 -3.88 2.36 -4.80
C PHE A 73 -4.08 3.02 -3.44
N GLY A 74 -4.69 2.28 -2.51
CA GLY A 74 -4.82 2.65 -1.11
C GLY A 74 -3.65 2.11 -0.30
N LEU A 75 -3.08 2.99 0.52
CA LEU A 75 -1.79 2.83 1.16
C LEU A 75 -1.81 2.66 2.66
N PHE A 76 -1.06 1.67 3.17
CA PHE A 76 -1.03 1.31 4.60
C PHE A 76 0.29 1.76 5.25
N ARG A 77 0.51 3.09 5.36
CA ARG A 77 1.75 3.64 5.94
C ARG A 77 1.97 3.20 7.38
N ASP A 78 0.90 2.98 8.14
CA ASP A 78 0.99 2.58 9.55
C ASP A 78 1.60 1.18 9.74
N VAL A 79 1.46 0.31 8.73
CA VAL A 79 1.99 -1.07 8.77
C VAL A 79 3.40 -1.12 8.17
N VAL A 80 3.62 -0.47 7.04
CA VAL A 80 4.86 -0.58 6.24
C VAL A 80 5.38 0.80 5.80
N PRO A 81 5.78 1.67 6.75
CA PRO A 81 6.09 3.08 6.46
C PRO A 81 7.23 3.28 5.47
N LYS A 82 8.31 2.47 5.51
CA LYS A 82 9.45 2.58 4.58
C LYS A 82 9.06 2.13 3.18
N THR A 83 8.36 1.01 3.09
CA THR A 83 7.86 0.50 1.80
C THR A 83 6.90 1.51 1.17
N VAL A 84 6.08 2.14 2.02
CA VAL A 84 5.14 3.16 1.56
C VAL A 84 5.84 4.41 1.04
N ASP A 85 6.81 4.92 1.79
CA ASP A 85 7.58 6.11 1.41
C ASP A 85 8.33 5.89 0.08
N ASN A 86 8.94 4.71 -0.09
CA ASN A 86 9.59 4.32 -1.35
C ASN A 86 8.62 4.38 -2.54
N PHE A 87 7.46 3.74 -2.43
CA PHE A 87 6.49 3.69 -3.53
C PHE A 87 5.90 5.07 -3.84
N VAL A 88 5.62 5.87 -2.81
CA VAL A 88 5.09 7.23 -2.96
C VAL A 88 6.09 8.11 -3.71
N LYS A 89 7.35 8.16 -3.29
CA LYS A 89 8.37 8.98 -3.95
C LYS A 89 8.69 8.52 -5.37
N LEU A 90 8.72 7.21 -5.61
CA LEU A 90 8.85 6.68 -6.97
C LEU A 90 7.62 6.99 -7.85
N SER A 91 6.45 7.16 -7.25
CA SER A 91 5.23 7.56 -7.97
C SER A 91 5.21 9.05 -8.29
N THR A 92 5.71 9.91 -7.40
CA THR A 92 5.80 11.36 -7.67
C THR A 92 6.98 11.70 -8.58
N GLY A 93 8.04 10.89 -8.56
CA GLY A 93 9.26 11.14 -9.32
C GLY A 93 10.13 12.26 -8.73
N GLU A 94 9.93 12.59 -7.45
CA GLU A 94 10.67 13.67 -6.75
C GLU A 94 12.19 13.44 -6.73
N GLU A 95 12.63 12.18 -6.79
CA GLU A 95 14.05 11.80 -6.82
C GLU A 95 14.69 11.93 -8.23
N GLY A 96 13.95 12.46 -9.21
CA GLY A 96 14.38 12.58 -10.61
C GLY A 96 14.25 11.28 -11.42
N TYR A 97 13.74 10.21 -10.81
CA TYR A 97 13.40 8.94 -11.42
C TYR A 97 12.13 8.38 -10.77
N GLY A 98 11.40 7.50 -11.46
CA GLY A 98 10.14 6.98 -10.95
C GLY A 98 9.34 6.14 -11.94
N TYR A 99 8.08 5.87 -11.60
CA TYR A 99 7.21 4.99 -12.38
C TYR A 99 6.61 5.63 -13.64
N LYS A 100 6.64 6.96 -13.77
CA LYS A 100 6.15 7.64 -14.97
C LYS A 100 6.95 7.20 -16.20
N GLY A 101 6.27 6.71 -17.22
CA GLY A 101 6.88 6.14 -18.43
C GLY A 101 7.34 4.69 -18.29
N SER A 102 7.26 4.09 -17.09
CA SER A 102 7.53 2.66 -16.90
C SER A 102 6.42 1.78 -17.48
N MET A 103 6.71 0.49 -17.64
CA MET A 103 5.78 -0.46 -18.23
C MET A 103 5.52 -1.67 -17.33
N PHE A 104 4.36 -2.28 -17.50
CA PHE A 104 4.06 -3.59 -16.97
C PHE A 104 4.68 -4.65 -17.89
N HIS A 105 5.92 -5.03 -17.57
CA HIS A 105 6.73 -5.91 -18.41
C HIS A 105 6.34 -7.39 -18.30
N ARG A 106 5.60 -7.78 -17.25
CA ARG A 106 5.16 -9.16 -17.06
C ARG A 106 3.69 -9.20 -16.65
N VAL A 107 2.86 -9.80 -17.48
CA VAL A 107 1.42 -9.95 -17.27
C VAL A 107 1.07 -11.43 -17.37
N ILE A 108 0.61 -12.02 -16.26
CA ILE A 108 0.19 -13.43 -16.23
C ILE A 108 -1.32 -13.45 -15.92
N PRO A 109 -2.17 -13.85 -16.88
CA PRO A 109 -3.61 -14.01 -16.65
C PRO A 109 -3.88 -14.93 -15.47
N SER A 110 -4.87 -14.57 -14.64
CA SER A 110 -5.26 -15.33 -13.46
C SER A 110 -4.14 -15.51 -12.42
N PHE A 111 -3.18 -14.59 -12.39
CA PHE A 111 -2.15 -14.56 -11.36
C PHE A 111 -1.83 -13.14 -10.91
N MET A 112 -1.02 -12.42 -11.67
CA MET A 112 -0.57 -11.08 -11.31
C MET A 112 -0.06 -10.27 -12.52
N ILE A 113 0.00 -8.96 -12.32
CA ILE A 113 0.56 -7.98 -13.24
C ILE A 113 1.76 -7.33 -12.55
N GLN A 114 2.95 -7.44 -13.12
CA GLN A 114 4.20 -6.94 -12.56
C GLN A 114 4.76 -5.77 -13.38
N GLY A 115 5.24 -4.74 -12.68
CA GLY A 115 5.80 -3.52 -13.23
C GLY A 115 6.84 -2.91 -12.30
N GLY A 116 7.18 -1.64 -12.52
CA GLY A 116 8.09 -0.89 -11.64
C GLY A 116 9.57 -1.02 -11.96
N ASP A 117 9.94 -1.74 -13.03
CA ASP A 117 11.28 -1.63 -13.64
C ASP A 117 11.30 -0.45 -14.60
N PHE A 118 11.75 0.71 -14.10
CA PHE A 118 11.90 1.94 -14.87
C PHE A 118 13.31 2.15 -15.43
N THR A 119 14.25 1.22 -15.20
CA THR A 119 15.63 1.36 -15.70
C THR A 119 15.88 0.49 -16.93
N ASN A 120 15.49 -0.78 -16.87
CA ASN A 120 15.76 -1.76 -17.94
C ASN A 120 14.47 -2.22 -18.64
N PHE A 121 13.30 -1.94 -18.06
CA PHE A 121 11.99 -2.27 -18.60
C PHE A 121 11.75 -3.76 -18.90
N ASN A 122 12.56 -4.65 -18.30
CA ASN A 122 12.55 -6.09 -18.60
C ASN A 122 12.54 -6.98 -17.35
N GLY A 123 12.49 -6.38 -16.15
CA GLY A 123 12.46 -7.06 -14.86
C GLY A 123 13.85 -7.29 -14.24
N THR A 124 14.94 -6.89 -14.89
CA THR A 124 16.30 -6.99 -14.32
C THR A 124 16.74 -5.72 -13.57
N GLY A 125 15.99 -4.64 -13.76
CA GLY A 125 16.32 -3.31 -13.25
C GLY A 125 15.47 -2.87 -12.06
N GLY A 126 15.43 -1.55 -11.90
CA GLY A 126 14.77 -0.89 -10.78
C GLY A 126 15.71 -0.59 -9.62
N LYS A 127 15.36 0.45 -8.86
CA LYS A 127 16.06 0.84 -7.63
C LYS A 127 15.09 1.55 -6.69
N SER A 128 15.30 1.38 -5.40
CA SER A 128 14.55 2.11 -4.38
C SER A 128 15.10 3.53 -4.19
N ILE A 129 14.37 4.35 -3.43
CA ILE A 129 14.87 5.64 -2.95
C ILE A 129 16.03 5.51 -1.95
N TYR A 130 16.20 4.33 -1.35
CA TYR A 130 17.23 4.04 -0.34
C TYR A 130 18.51 3.45 -0.95
N GLY A 131 18.60 3.37 -2.28
CA GLY A 131 19.66 2.67 -3.00
C GLY A 131 19.11 1.54 -3.86
N ARG A 132 19.95 0.56 -4.22
CA ARG A 132 19.54 -0.52 -5.14
C ARG A 132 18.42 -1.38 -4.55
N THR A 133 18.55 -1.80 -3.30
CA THR A 133 17.59 -2.63 -2.59
C THR A 133 17.44 -2.22 -1.12
N PHE A 134 16.33 -2.62 -0.48
CA PHE A 134 16.07 -2.47 0.95
C PHE A 134 15.43 -3.73 1.55
N GLU A 135 15.45 -3.82 2.87
CA GLU A 135 15.01 -4.98 3.66
C GLU A 135 13.50 -5.22 3.61
N ASP A 136 13.06 -6.45 3.90
CA ASP A 136 11.64 -6.78 4.07
C ASP A 136 11.14 -6.19 5.39
N GLU A 137 10.17 -5.27 5.32
CA GLU A 137 9.73 -4.51 6.49
C GLU A 137 8.89 -5.36 7.47
N ASN A 138 7.85 -6.04 6.96
CA ASN A 138 7.12 -7.08 7.68
C ASN A 138 6.26 -7.92 6.71
N PHE A 139 5.66 -8.99 7.25
CA PHE A 139 4.77 -9.90 6.52
C PHE A 139 3.41 -10.06 7.21
N GLU A 140 2.93 -9.01 7.87
CA GLU A 140 1.65 -9.06 8.61
C GLU A 140 0.45 -9.21 7.66
N LEU A 141 0.54 -8.61 6.48
CA LEU A 141 -0.49 -8.62 5.45
C LEU A 141 -0.32 -9.80 4.49
N LYS A 142 -1.46 -10.38 4.08
CA LYS A 142 -1.54 -11.59 3.25
C LYS A 142 -2.31 -11.35 1.95
N HIS A 143 -2.01 -12.12 0.92
CA HIS A 143 -2.62 -12.01 -0.41
C HIS A 143 -3.95 -12.78 -0.51
N VAL A 144 -4.91 -12.39 0.30
CA VAL A 144 -6.19 -13.12 0.48
C VAL A 144 -7.22 -12.86 -0.62
N ALA A 145 -7.04 -11.82 -1.45
CA ALA A 145 -8.02 -11.39 -2.45
C ALA A 145 -7.32 -10.87 -3.73
N PRO A 146 -8.05 -10.60 -4.82
CA PRO A 146 -7.51 -9.83 -5.94
C PRO A 146 -7.33 -8.35 -5.57
N GLY A 147 -6.42 -7.68 -6.28
CA GLY A 147 -6.17 -6.25 -6.14
C GLY A 147 -5.19 -5.88 -5.03
N PHE A 148 -4.48 -6.84 -4.44
CA PHE A 148 -3.37 -6.53 -3.56
C PHE A 148 -2.14 -6.12 -4.38
N LEU A 149 -1.49 -5.04 -3.98
CA LEU A 149 -0.17 -4.67 -4.50
C LEU A 149 0.90 -5.08 -3.48
N SER A 150 1.97 -5.66 -3.99
CA SER A 150 3.07 -6.19 -3.19
C SER A 150 4.41 -5.95 -3.90
N MET A 151 5.48 -5.86 -3.12
CA MET A 151 6.83 -5.68 -3.65
C MET A 151 7.33 -6.95 -4.33
N ALA A 152 7.87 -6.81 -5.54
CA ALA A 152 8.61 -7.88 -6.19
C ALA A 152 10.05 -7.89 -5.66
N ASN A 153 10.57 -9.07 -5.38
CA ASN A 153 11.93 -9.27 -4.86
C ASN A 153 12.58 -10.49 -5.52
N ALA A 154 13.90 -10.61 -5.37
CA ALA A 154 14.72 -11.71 -5.87
C ALA A 154 15.31 -12.53 -4.70
N GLY A 155 14.56 -12.66 -3.61
CA GLY A 155 14.99 -13.27 -2.35
C GLY A 155 14.85 -12.32 -1.15
N PRO A 156 15.17 -12.78 0.06
CA PRO A 156 15.03 -11.99 1.28
C PRO A 156 15.79 -10.65 1.20
N ASN A 157 15.15 -9.58 1.66
CA ASN A 157 15.74 -8.23 1.76
C ASN A 157 16.23 -7.63 0.44
N THR A 158 15.54 -7.94 -0.67
CA THR A 158 15.90 -7.42 -2.01
C THR A 158 14.80 -6.55 -2.64
N ASN A 159 14.03 -5.84 -1.80
CA ASN A 159 12.99 -4.95 -2.31
C ASN A 159 13.61 -3.77 -3.04
N GLY A 160 13.09 -3.42 -4.23
CA GLY A 160 13.60 -2.31 -5.03
C GLY A 160 12.47 -1.34 -5.39
N SER A 161 12.18 -1.25 -6.70
CA SER A 161 11.03 -0.53 -7.23
C SER A 161 10.01 -1.43 -7.91
N GLN A 162 10.35 -2.69 -8.16
CA GLN A 162 9.42 -3.58 -8.84
C GLN A 162 8.28 -3.97 -7.89
N PHE A 163 7.08 -4.03 -8.45
CA PHE A 163 5.88 -4.39 -7.73
C PHE A 163 4.98 -5.26 -8.61
N PHE A 164 4.07 -5.99 -7.98
CA PHE A 164 3.03 -6.71 -8.68
C PHE A 164 1.67 -6.47 -8.04
N VAL A 165 0.63 -6.57 -8.87
CA VAL A 165 -0.78 -6.50 -8.50
C VAL A 165 -1.38 -7.88 -8.72
N THR A 166 -1.98 -8.46 -7.69
CA THR A 166 -2.65 -9.76 -7.80
C THR A 166 -4.00 -9.63 -8.51
N THR A 167 -4.34 -10.59 -9.37
CA THR A 167 -5.67 -10.69 -10.01
C THR A 167 -6.51 -11.82 -9.44
N VAL A 168 -5.92 -12.64 -8.57
CA VAL A 168 -6.54 -13.74 -7.81
C VAL A 168 -5.91 -13.80 -6.41
N PRO A 169 -6.49 -14.51 -5.43
CA PRO A 169 -5.81 -14.82 -4.17
C PRO A 169 -4.52 -15.64 -4.42
N THR A 170 -3.41 -15.24 -3.77
CA THR A 170 -2.09 -15.88 -3.98
C THR A 170 -1.42 -16.21 -2.64
N PRO A 171 -1.98 -17.14 -1.84
CA PRO A 171 -1.48 -17.44 -0.49
C PRO A 171 -0.06 -18.04 -0.47
N HIS A 172 0.40 -18.59 -1.61
CA HIS A 172 1.76 -19.14 -1.74
C HIS A 172 2.85 -18.04 -1.76
N LEU A 173 2.48 -16.77 -1.91
CA LEU A 173 3.38 -15.62 -1.85
C LEU A 173 3.48 -15.00 -0.45
N ASP A 174 2.63 -15.42 0.49
CA ASP A 174 2.62 -14.92 1.86
C ASP A 174 3.94 -15.24 2.58
N GLY A 175 4.45 -14.28 3.36
CA GLY A 175 5.72 -14.43 4.08
C GLY A 175 6.98 -14.32 3.21
N ARG A 176 6.83 -14.11 1.89
CA ARG A 176 7.96 -13.90 0.96
C ARG A 176 7.96 -12.53 0.32
N HIS A 177 6.79 -11.90 0.20
CA HIS A 177 6.63 -10.59 -0.40
C HIS A 177 5.91 -9.66 0.56
N VAL A 178 6.45 -8.45 0.73
CA VAL A 178 5.86 -7.41 1.58
C VAL A 178 4.60 -6.88 0.90
N VAL A 179 3.45 -7.25 1.46
CA VAL A 179 2.14 -6.73 1.03
C VAL A 179 1.95 -5.35 1.65
N SER A 180 1.49 -4.41 0.84
CA SER A 180 1.47 -3.01 1.28
C SER A 180 0.21 -2.24 0.86
N TRP A 181 -0.61 -2.78 -0.04
CA TRP A 181 -1.67 -1.96 -0.65
C TRP A 181 -2.87 -2.78 -1.16
N LYS A 182 -4.03 -2.11 -1.25
CA LYS A 182 -5.24 -2.61 -1.91
C LYS A 182 -5.69 -1.63 -2.98
N ILE A 183 -5.99 -2.12 -4.18
CA ILE A 183 -6.58 -1.32 -5.25
C ILE A 183 -7.96 -0.87 -4.80
N ARG A 184 -8.19 0.43 -4.87
CA ARG A 184 -9.52 1.00 -4.77
C ARG A 184 -10.01 1.20 -6.20
N ALA A 185 -11.01 0.42 -6.60
CA ALA A 185 -11.78 0.74 -7.79
C ALA A 185 -12.32 2.18 -7.68
N PRO A 186 -12.44 2.91 -8.81
CA PRO A 186 -12.95 4.28 -8.82
C PRO A 186 -14.32 4.41 -8.15
#